data_AF-A0A163EPB9-F1
#
_entry.id   AF-A0A163EPB9-F1
#
_cell.length_a   1.000
_cell.length_b   1.000
_cell.length_c   1.000
_cell.angle_alpha   90.00
_cell.angle_beta   90.00
_cell.angle_gamma   90.00
#
_symmetry.space_group_name_H-M   'P 1'
#
loop_
_entity.id
_entity.type
_entity.pdbx_description
1 polymer ?
#
loop_
_entity_poly.entity_id
_entity_poly.type
_entity_poly.pdbx_seq_one_letter_code
_entity_poly.pdbx_strand_id
1 'polypeptide(L)'
;MPSYRQLGCCCQSTTSGFVLPLALSAAFLILLSSTSLLSLALLSLSRTRISMAERMRADQLRSAAQHFAQLATDSHACLLSWPSSSWNDLGSQCADADPGRLQKGLIGEEVWSLIDWVPSGDTGRLSLRLAAGARAAFLLAIDPDGPAVREVGAMRPLVTLEQERP
;
A
#
# COMPACT_ATOMS: atom_id res chain seq x y z
N MET A 1 5.36 30.58 47.46
CA MET A 1 5.32 29.65 48.62
C MET A 1 3.90 29.08 48.72
N PRO A 2 3.75 27.78 49.03
CA PRO A 2 2.71 26.93 48.44
C PRO A 2 1.50 26.73 49.37
N SER A 3 0.33 26.40 48.80
CA SER A 3 -0.70 25.62 49.51
C SER A 3 -1.73 25.07 48.52
N TYR A 4 -1.40 23.92 47.93
CA TYR A 4 -2.44 23.01 47.44
C TYR A 4 -2.90 22.18 48.63
N ARG A 5 -4.11 22.48 49.14
CA ARG A 5 -4.82 21.66 50.12
C ARG A 5 -5.20 20.34 49.46
N GLN A 6 -4.59 19.25 49.91
CA GLN A 6 -5.08 17.90 49.69
C GLN A 6 -6.43 17.73 50.39
N LEU A 7 -7.46 17.41 49.62
CA LEU A 7 -8.74 16.97 50.14
C LEU A 7 -8.61 15.55 50.69
N GLY A 8 -8.61 15.47 52.02
CA GLY A 8 -9.45 14.57 52.81
C GLY A 8 -9.57 13.13 52.34
N CYS A 9 -8.67 12.28 52.83
CA CYS A 9 -9.01 10.90 53.14
C CYS A 9 -9.42 10.84 54.62
N CYS A 10 -10.73 10.92 54.87
CA CYS A 10 -11.30 10.58 56.18
C CYS A 10 -11.78 9.13 56.16
N CYS A 11 -11.21 8.33 57.07
CA CYS A 11 -11.73 7.13 57.71
C CYS A 11 -12.39 6.04 56.84
N GLN A 12 -11.80 4.84 56.87
CA GLN A 12 -12.65 3.69 57.15
C GLN A 12 -11.97 2.63 58.03
N SER A 13 -12.76 2.25 59.03
CA SER A 13 -12.59 1.33 60.14
C SER A 13 -12.12 -0.07 59.79
N THR A 14 -11.29 -0.60 60.68
CA THR A 14 -10.87 -2.01 60.77
C THR A 14 -12.09 -2.92 60.94
N THR A 15 -12.45 -3.64 59.87
CA THR A 15 -13.20 -4.90 59.97
C THR A 15 -12.27 -5.99 59.44
N SER A 16 -11.61 -6.70 60.34
CA SER A 16 -10.67 -7.78 60.02
C SER A 16 -11.45 -8.96 59.45
N GLY A 17 -11.30 -9.26 58.15
CA GLY A 17 -11.84 -10.49 57.54
C GLY A 17 -12.25 -10.38 56.07
N PHE A 18 -12.79 -9.25 55.61
CA PHE A 18 -13.38 -9.14 54.26
C PHE A 18 -12.92 -7.94 53.42
N VAL A 19 -12.09 -7.04 53.96
CA VAL A 19 -11.67 -5.82 53.24
C VAL A 19 -10.49 -6.10 52.29
N LEU A 20 -9.64 -7.07 52.62
CA LEU A 20 -8.51 -7.51 51.80
C LEU A 20 -8.95 -8.02 50.40
N PRO A 21 -9.93 -8.94 50.26
CA PRO A 21 -10.38 -9.40 48.95
C PRO A 21 -11.08 -8.31 48.13
N LEU A 22 -11.79 -7.38 48.77
CA LEU A 22 -12.45 -6.26 48.09
C LEU A 22 -11.45 -5.27 47.50
N ALA A 23 -10.44 -4.85 48.27
CA ALA A 23 -9.38 -3.98 47.77
C ALA A 23 -8.57 -4.65 46.65
N LEU A 24 -8.31 -5.96 46.77
CA LEU A 24 -7.67 -6.76 45.72
C LEU A 24 -8.50 -6.77 44.43
N SER A 25 -9.82 -7.01 44.51
CA SER A 25 -10.69 -7.04 43.32
C SER A 25 -10.79 -5.68 42.61
N ALA A 26 -10.88 -4.58 43.36
CA ALA A 26 -10.89 -3.23 42.80
C ALA A 26 -9.56 -2.89 42.10
N ALA A 27 -8.41 -3.21 42.72
CA ALA A 27 -7.11 -3.06 42.08
C ALA A 27 -6.99 -3.92 40.82
N PHE A 28 -7.49 -5.16 40.87
CA PHE A 28 -7.48 -6.09 39.73
C PHE A 28 -8.31 -5.58 38.55
N LEU A 29 -9.50 -5.01 38.81
CA LEU A 29 -10.36 -4.37 37.80
C LEU A 29 -9.71 -3.12 37.18
N ILE A 30 -9.02 -2.32 38.00
CA ILE A 30 -8.26 -1.15 37.52
C ILE A 30 -7.10 -1.61 36.63
N LEU A 31 -6.38 -2.65 37.05
CA LEU A 31 -5.29 -3.25 36.25
C LEU A 31 -5.83 -3.84 34.93
N LEU A 32 -6.95 -4.57 34.96
CA LEU A 32 -7.57 -5.15 33.75
C LEU A 32 -8.09 -4.08 32.77
N SER A 33 -8.68 -3.00 33.28
CA SER A 33 -9.19 -1.91 32.43
C SER A 33 -8.04 -1.12 31.78
N SER A 34 -6.94 -0.91 32.49
CA SER A 34 -5.74 -0.23 31.95
C SER A 34 -5.04 -1.05 30.86
N THR A 35 -4.89 -2.37 31.05
CA THR A 35 -4.29 -3.25 30.03
C THR A 35 -5.16 -3.42 28.78
N SER A 36 -6.49 -3.37 28.93
CA SER A 36 -7.44 -3.42 27.81
C SER A 36 -7.32 -2.21 26.89
N LEU A 37 -7.25 -1.00 27.47
CA LEU A 37 -7.10 0.25 26.70
C LEU A 37 -5.73 0.33 26.00
N LEU A 38 -4.66 -0.10 26.68
CA LEU A 38 -3.32 -0.15 26.11
C LEU A 38 -3.28 -1.10 24.89
N SER A 39 -3.90 -2.27 25.01
CA SER A 39 -3.97 -3.26 23.92
C SER A 39 -4.75 -2.73 22.72
N LEU A 40 -5.89 -2.06 22.97
CA LEU A 40 -6.68 -1.41 21.92
C LEU A 40 -5.91 -0.28 21.21
N ALA A 41 -5.15 0.54 21.95
CA ALA A 41 -4.33 1.60 21.37
C ALA A 41 -3.20 1.04 20.49
N LEU A 42 -2.53 -0.03 20.93
CA LEU A 42 -1.50 -0.71 20.13
C LEU A 42 -2.11 -1.34 18.87
N LEU A 43 -3.26 -1.99 18.99
CA LEU A 43 -3.98 -2.55 17.84
C LEU A 43 -4.41 -1.47 16.85
N SER A 44 -4.95 -0.34 17.30
CA SER A 44 -5.38 0.75 16.41
C SER A 44 -4.19 1.39 15.68
N LEU A 45 -3.06 1.60 16.37
CA LEU A 45 -1.81 2.05 15.76
C LEU A 45 -1.29 1.06 14.71
N SER A 46 -1.31 -0.24 15.01
CA SER A 46 -0.87 -1.27 14.07
C SER A 46 -1.71 -1.29 12.80
N ARG A 47 -3.05 -1.22 12.94
CA ARG A 47 -3.99 -1.17 11.80
C ARG A 47 -3.77 0.07 10.95
N THR A 48 -3.53 1.20 11.59
CA THR A 48 -3.28 2.47 10.90
C THR A 48 -2.00 2.37 10.07
N ARG A 49 -0.91 1.83 10.63
CA ARG A 49 0.36 1.63 9.90
C ARG A 49 0.21 0.70 8.71
N ILE A 50 -0.51 -0.42 8.85
CA ILE A 50 -0.77 -1.34 7.74
C ILE A 50 -1.53 -0.64 6.62
N SER A 51 -2.61 0.07 6.97
CA SER A 51 -3.41 0.80 5.99
C SER A 51 -2.63 1.91 5.27
N MET A 52 -1.72 2.59 5.98
CA MET A 52 -0.86 3.60 5.38
C MET A 52 0.16 2.98 4.42
N ALA A 53 0.79 1.86 4.81
CA ALA A 53 1.74 1.15 3.96
C ALA A 53 1.08 0.65 2.66
N GLU A 54 -0.16 0.15 2.74
CA GLU A 54 -0.92 -0.27 1.56
C GLU A 54 -1.25 0.90 0.63
N ARG A 55 -1.71 2.03 1.18
CA ARG A 55 -1.99 3.24 0.40
C ARG A 55 -0.74 3.77 -0.29
N MET A 56 0.39 3.82 0.42
CA MET A 56 1.65 4.30 -0.14
C MET A 56 2.11 3.42 -1.30
N ARG A 57 1.98 2.09 -1.22
CA ARG A 57 2.28 1.18 -2.34
C ARG A 57 1.35 1.40 -3.53
N ALA A 58 0.06 1.60 -3.28
CA ALA A 58 -0.92 1.88 -4.34
C ALA A 58 -0.61 3.20 -5.05
N ASP A 59 -0.19 4.22 -4.30
CA ASP A 59 0.21 5.51 -4.85
C ASP A 59 1.50 5.40 -5.66
N GLN A 60 2.51 4.68 -5.18
CA GLN A 60 3.74 4.40 -5.93
C GLN A 60 3.46 3.67 -7.25
N LEU A 61 2.59 2.66 -7.24
CA LEU A 61 2.19 1.95 -8.46
C LEU A 61 1.44 2.88 -9.43
N ARG A 62 0.58 3.77 -8.92
CA ARG A 62 -0.11 4.77 -9.75
C ARG A 62 0.87 5.77 -10.35
N SER A 63 1.84 6.25 -9.57
CA SER A 63 2.92 7.10 -10.08
C SER A 63 3.76 6.39 -11.14
N ALA A 64 4.09 5.11 -10.95
CA ALA A 64 4.80 4.31 -11.95
C ALA A 64 4.00 4.17 -13.26
N ALA A 65 2.68 3.96 -13.17
CA ALA A 65 1.79 3.92 -14.34
C ALA A 65 1.76 5.26 -15.09
N GLN A 66 1.69 6.38 -14.36
CA GLN A 66 1.76 7.72 -14.97
C GLN A 66 3.13 7.97 -15.62
N HIS A 67 4.21 7.54 -14.98
CA HIS A 67 5.55 7.64 -15.54
C HIS A 67 5.72 6.78 -16.81
N PHE A 68 5.15 5.57 -16.83
CA PHE A 68 5.08 4.76 -18.04
C PHE A 68 4.32 5.48 -19.16
N ALA A 69 3.14 6.04 -18.84
CA ALA A 69 2.34 6.78 -19.81
C ALA A 69 3.13 7.98 -20.40
N GLN A 70 3.84 8.72 -19.55
CA GLN A 70 4.72 9.82 -19.99
C GLN A 70 5.87 9.35 -20.87
N LEU A 71 6.46 8.17 -20.63
CA LEU A 71 7.51 7.64 -21.49
C LEU A 71 6.97 7.10 -22.81
N ALA A 72 5.72 6.65 -22.81
CA ALA A 72 5.07 6.08 -23.98
C ALA A 72 4.44 7.14 -24.90
N THR A 73 4.81 8.41 -24.74
CA THR A 73 4.48 9.48 -25.68
C THR A 73 5.46 9.51 -26.87
N ASP A 74 5.13 10.33 -27.86
CA ASP A 74 5.99 10.66 -29.00
C ASP A 74 6.44 9.42 -29.80
N SER A 75 7.76 9.21 -29.95
CA SER A 75 8.30 8.10 -30.75
C SER A 75 7.93 6.73 -30.19
N HIS A 76 7.63 6.62 -28.89
CA HIS A 76 7.28 5.36 -28.24
C HIS A 76 5.78 5.05 -28.30
N ALA A 77 4.93 5.99 -28.75
CA ALA A 77 3.49 5.76 -28.90
C ALA A 77 3.21 4.64 -29.93
N CYS A 78 4.07 4.48 -30.93
CA CYS A 78 4.01 3.39 -31.91
C CYS A 78 4.02 2.00 -31.25
N LEU A 79 4.79 1.82 -30.16
CA LEU A 79 4.88 0.54 -29.44
C LEU A 79 3.56 0.19 -28.75
N LEU A 80 2.76 1.18 -28.36
CA LEU A 80 1.50 0.94 -27.64
C LEU A 80 0.44 0.21 -28.48
N SER A 81 0.56 0.25 -29.81
CA SER A 81 -0.33 -0.49 -30.72
C SER A 81 -0.09 -2.00 -30.68
N TRP A 82 1.01 -2.45 -30.08
CA TRP A 82 1.45 -3.84 -30.08
C TRP A 82 1.62 -4.36 -28.64
N PRO A 83 1.40 -5.66 -28.40
CA PRO A 83 1.68 -6.23 -27.09
C PRO A 83 3.16 -6.18 -26.76
N SER A 84 3.52 -6.03 -25.48
CA SER A 84 4.93 -5.92 -25.08
C SER A 84 5.79 -7.11 -25.47
N SER A 85 5.18 -8.29 -25.63
CA SER A 85 5.88 -9.50 -26.07
C SER A 85 6.45 -9.39 -27.48
N SER A 86 5.86 -8.55 -28.35
CA SER A 86 6.28 -8.42 -29.75
C SER A 86 7.16 -7.19 -30.01
N TRP A 87 7.44 -6.36 -29.00
CA TRP A 87 8.17 -5.09 -29.22
C TRP A 87 9.57 -5.28 -29.81
N ASN A 88 10.27 -6.37 -29.45
CA ASN A 88 11.59 -6.67 -29.99
C ASN A 88 11.55 -7.12 -31.46
N ASP A 89 10.39 -7.55 -31.95
CA ASP A 89 10.19 -8.08 -33.31
C ASP A 89 9.65 -7.02 -34.29
N LEU A 90 9.40 -5.79 -33.82
CA LEU A 90 8.79 -4.72 -34.63
C LEU A 90 9.74 -4.16 -35.70
N GLY A 91 11.05 -4.42 -35.60
CA GLY A 91 12.03 -4.02 -36.61
C GLY A 91 11.93 -2.54 -36.98
N SER A 92 11.64 -2.25 -38.25
CA SER A 92 11.49 -0.88 -38.77
C SER A 92 10.12 -0.24 -38.53
N GLN A 93 9.13 -0.97 -38.02
CA GLN A 93 7.77 -0.43 -37.81
C GLN A 93 7.73 0.68 -36.75
N CYS A 94 8.63 0.60 -35.74
CA CYS A 94 8.84 1.65 -34.74
C CYS A 94 10.33 1.93 -34.60
N ALA A 95 10.99 2.42 -35.67
CA ALA A 95 12.44 2.56 -35.74
C ALA A 95 13.05 3.54 -34.71
N ASP A 96 12.30 4.56 -34.30
CA ASP A 96 12.75 5.58 -33.33
C ASP A 96 12.31 5.27 -31.89
N ALA A 97 11.61 4.16 -31.68
CA ALA A 97 11.15 3.74 -30.36
C ALA A 97 12.14 2.76 -29.74
N ASP A 98 12.54 3.00 -28.49
CA ASP A 98 13.35 2.05 -27.72
C ASP A 98 12.44 1.26 -26.75
N PRO A 99 12.16 -0.04 -27.01
CA PRO A 99 11.38 -0.88 -26.10
C PRO A 99 11.98 -0.95 -24.70
N GLY A 100 13.31 -0.81 -24.58
CA GLY A 100 14.01 -0.88 -23.30
C GLY A 100 13.65 0.26 -22.36
N ARG A 101 13.27 1.43 -22.90
CA ARG A 101 12.80 2.60 -22.11
C ARG A 101 11.45 2.35 -21.45
N LEU A 102 10.57 1.57 -22.07
CA LEU A 102 9.24 1.26 -21.55
C LEU A 102 9.22 0.03 -20.63
N GLN A 103 10.24 -0.83 -20.72
CA GLN A 103 10.32 -2.04 -19.89
C GLN A 103 10.66 -1.77 -18.42
N LYS A 104 11.35 -0.66 -18.12
CA LYS A 104 11.76 -0.31 -16.77
C LYS A 104 11.91 1.19 -16.60
N GLY A 105 11.68 1.67 -15.39
CA GLY A 105 11.95 3.05 -15.03
C GLY A 105 12.14 3.22 -13.52
N LEU A 106 12.38 4.47 -13.13
CA LEU A 106 12.61 4.84 -11.74
C LEU A 106 11.58 5.89 -11.33
N ILE A 107 10.96 5.72 -10.17
CA ILE A 107 10.08 6.73 -9.56
C ILE A 107 10.56 7.00 -8.13
N GLY A 108 11.17 8.17 -7.92
CA GLY A 108 11.90 8.44 -6.68
C GLY A 108 13.08 7.47 -6.53
N GLU A 109 13.04 6.63 -5.49
CA GLU A 109 14.05 5.57 -5.24
C GLU A 109 13.58 4.17 -5.64
N GLU A 110 12.33 4.02 -6.10
CA GLU A 110 11.74 2.73 -6.44
C GLU A 110 11.85 2.44 -7.94
N VAL A 111 12.43 1.29 -8.27
CA VAL A 111 12.49 0.83 -9.67
C VAL A 111 11.20 0.09 -9.99
N TRP A 112 10.57 0.46 -11.10
CA TRP A 112 9.44 -0.27 -11.64
C TRP A 112 9.84 -1.00 -12.92
N SER A 113 9.17 -2.12 -13.17
CA SER A 113 9.33 -2.97 -14.35
C SER A 113 7.98 -3.28 -14.96
N LEU A 114 7.91 -3.25 -16.29
CA LEU A 114 6.79 -3.73 -17.06
C LEU A 114 6.70 -5.25 -16.92
N ILE A 115 5.53 -5.74 -16.53
CA ILE A 115 5.22 -7.17 -16.58
C ILE A 115 4.68 -7.50 -17.96
N ASP A 116 3.65 -6.75 -18.38
CA ASP A 116 2.94 -7.00 -19.62
C ASP A 116 2.16 -5.75 -20.06
N TRP A 117 2.05 -5.57 -21.36
CA TRP A 117 1.19 -4.59 -22.01
C TRP A 117 0.37 -5.31 -23.08
N VAL A 118 -0.95 -5.21 -22.99
CA VAL A 118 -1.88 -5.79 -23.97
C VAL A 118 -2.82 -4.71 -24.50
N PRO A 119 -2.65 -4.27 -25.75
CA PRO A 119 -3.56 -3.32 -26.37
C PRO A 119 -4.93 -3.94 -26.65
N SER A 120 -5.96 -3.12 -26.61
CA SER A 120 -7.38 -3.44 -26.82
C SER A 120 -8.08 -2.24 -27.47
N GLY A 121 -7.74 -1.98 -28.74
CA GLY A 121 -8.24 -0.80 -29.47
C GLY A 121 -7.64 0.49 -28.90
N ASP A 122 -8.50 1.45 -28.55
CA ASP A 122 -8.11 2.75 -28.00
C ASP A 122 -7.72 2.70 -26.51
N THR A 123 -7.63 1.50 -25.95
CA THR A 123 -7.20 1.26 -24.57
C THR A 123 -6.27 0.07 -24.52
N GLY A 124 -5.63 -0.18 -23.39
CA GLY A 124 -4.88 -1.40 -23.15
C GLY A 124 -4.66 -1.66 -21.67
N ARG A 125 -4.36 -2.92 -21.35
CA ARG A 125 -4.04 -3.36 -20.00
C ARG A 125 -2.53 -3.27 -19.78
N LEU A 126 -2.14 -2.40 -18.85
CA LEU A 126 -0.77 -2.20 -18.42
C LEU A 126 -0.54 -2.90 -17.08
N SER A 127 0.34 -3.88 -17.02
CA SER A 127 0.70 -4.59 -15.79
C SER A 127 2.11 -4.21 -15.35
N LEU A 128 2.25 -3.67 -14.14
CA LEU A 128 3.52 -3.18 -13.60
C LEU A 128 3.91 -3.90 -12.30
N ARG A 129 5.21 -3.92 -12.03
CA ARG A 129 5.81 -4.43 -10.79
C ARG A 129 6.85 -3.47 -10.25
N LEU A 130 6.79 -3.16 -8.96
CA LEU A 130 7.84 -2.45 -8.21
C LEU A 130 8.94 -3.43 -7.76
N ALA A 131 10.16 -2.95 -7.50
CA ALA A 131 11.27 -3.77 -7.01
C ALA A 131 10.97 -4.36 -5.62
N ALA A 132 10.22 -3.65 -4.78
CA ALA A 132 9.65 -4.17 -3.54
C ALA A 132 8.64 -5.33 -3.72
N GLY A 133 8.31 -5.70 -4.96
CA GLY A 133 7.49 -6.87 -5.31
C GLY A 133 5.99 -6.58 -5.48
N ALA A 134 5.53 -5.38 -5.13
CA ALA A 134 4.15 -4.95 -5.36
C ALA A 134 3.81 -4.93 -6.86
N ARG A 135 2.60 -5.32 -7.23
CA ARG A 135 2.13 -5.40 -8.61
C ARG A 135 0.74 -4.81 -8.74
N ALA A 136 0.43 -4.22 -9.88
CA ALA A 136 -0.92 -3.79 -10.23
C ALA A 136 -1.11 -3.76 -11.74
N ALA A 137 -2.38 -3.83 -12.15
CA ALA A 137 -2.77 -3.63 -13.53
C ALA A 137 -3.55 -2.32 -13.65
N PHE A 138 -3.35 -1.64 -14.77
CA PHE A 138 -3.95 -0.36 -15.08
C PHE A 138 -4.60 -0.43 -16.45
N LEU A 139 -5.71 0.27 -16.62
CA LEU A 139 -6.20 0.58 -17.96
C LEU A 139 -5.59 1.89 -18.42
N LEU A 140 -4.86 1.83 -19.53
CA LEU A 140 -4.29 2.98 -20.22
C LEU A 140 -5.16 3.25 -21.44
N ALA A 141 -5.69 4.46 -21.57
CA ALA A 141 -6.28 4.93 -22.82
C ALA A 141 -5.17 5.44 -23.73
N ILE A 142 -5.23 5.08 -25.01
CA ILE A 142 -4.29 5.50 -26.04
C ILE A 142 -4.99 6.62 -26.80
N ASP A 143 -4.88 7.85 -26.29
CA ASP A 143 -5.49 9.04 -26.89
C ASP A 143 -4.52 9.65 -27.92
N PRO A 144 -4.99 10.24 -29.03
CA PRO A 144 -4.15 11.03 -29.94
C PRO A 144 -3.38 12.17 -29.25
N ASP A 145 -3.89 12.71 -28.14
CA ASP A 145 -3.20 13.74 -27.35
C ASP A 145 -2.14 13.17 -26.38
N GLY A 146 -2.05 11.83 -26.28
CA GLY A 146 -1.10 11.10 -25.46
C GLY A 146 -1.76 10.02 -24.58
N PRO A 147 -1.05 8.93 -24.27
CA PRO A 147 -1.61 7.88 -23.43
C PRO A 147 -1.94 8.38 -22.01
N ALA A 148 -3.13 8.05 -21.52
CA ALA A 148 -3.64 8.49 -20.22
C ALA A 148 -4.09 7.30 -19.35
N VAL A 149 -3.62 7.24 -18.10
CA VAL A 149 -4.01 6.18 -17.16
C VAL A 149 -5.42 6.46 -16.64
N ARG A 150 -6.38 5.54 -16.89
CA ARG A 150 -7.79 5.72 -16.52
C ARG A 150 -8.22 4.96 -15.28
N GLU A 151 -7.73 3.74 -15.07
CA GLU A 151 -8.23 2.90 -13.97
C GLU A 151 -7.13 2.08 -13.31
N VAL A 152 -7.24 1.89 -11.98
CA VAL A 152 -6.35 1.06 -11.17
C VAL A 152 -7.08 -0.23 -10.82
N GLY A 153 -6.85 -1.28 -11.59
CA GLY A 153 -7.13 -2.63 -11.15
C GLY A 153 -6.01 -3.04 -10.20
N ALA A 154 -6.12 -2.70 -8.92
CA ALA A 154 -5.20 -3.22 -7.91
C ALA A 154 -5.35 -4.75 -7.89
N MET A 155 -4.56 -5.45 -8.72
CA MET A 155 -4.36 -6.87 -8.57
C MET A 155 -3.74 -7.01 -7.19
N ARG A 156 -4.53 -7.60 -6.29
CA ARG A 156 -4.17 -7.87 -4.90
C ARG A 156 -2.72 -8.34 -4.86
N PRO A 157 -1.90 -7.87 -3.89
CA PRO A 157 -0.59 -8.46 -3.70
C PRO A 157 -0.80 -9.98 -3.62
N LEU A 158 -0.16 -10.72 -4.52
CA LEU A 158 0.09 -12.14 -4.34
C LEU A 158 1.01 -12.24 -3.12
N VAL A 159 0.44 -12.09 -1.93
CA VAL A 159 0.92 -12.80 -0.77
C VAL A 159 0.62 -14.24 -1.12
N THR A 160 1.60 -14.90 -1.75
CA THR A 160 1.69 -16.35 -1.73
C THR A 160 1.76 -16.70 -0.26
N LEU A 161 0.60 -16.98 0.34
CA LEU A 161 0.56 -17.88 1.46
C LEU A 161 1.04 -19.20 0.88
N GLU A 162 2.34 -19.45 1.03
CA GLU A 162 2.87 -20.79 1.18
C GLU A 162 2.21 -21.38 2.43
N GLN A 163 0.94 -21.74 2.29
CA GLN A 163 0.18 -22.44 3.30
C GLN A 163 0.30 -23.91 2.95
N GLU A 164 1.41 -24.46 3.43
CA GLU A 164 1.52 -25.77 4.07
C GLU A 164 0.41 -26.76 3.66
N ARG A 165 0.73 -27.65 2.72
CA ARG A 165 -0.07 -28.84 2.45
C ARG A 165 0.52 -30.00 3.28
N PRO A 166 -0.31 -30.74 4.04
CA PRO A 166 0.11 -31.82 4.95
C PRO A 166 0.77 -33.01 4.27
#